data_AF-X1K8D5-F1
#
_entry.id   AF-X1K8D5-F1
#
_cell.length_a   1.000
_cell.length_b   1.000
_cell.length_c   1.000
_cell.angle_alpha   90.00
_cell.angle_beta   90.00
_cell.angle_gamma   90.00
#
_symmetry.space_group_name_H-M   'P 1'
#
loop_
_entity.id
_entity.type
_entity.pdbx_description
1 polymer ?
#
loop_
_entity_poly.entity_id
_entity_poly.type
_entity_poly.pdbx_seq_one_letter_code
_entity_poly.pdbx_strand_id
1 'polypeptide(L)'
;MRFVKKKEGAAGIPTGSMADIAFLLIMFFMVTTVFRAETGLELLLPESEMGRKLPNRGIVHIYVNVKERISIDDKYYDAEQVSIVMSKKMQV
;
A
#
# COMPACT_ATOMS: atom_id res chain seq x y z
N MET A 1 36.68 -45.34 -59.53
CA MET A 1 36.59 -43.87 -59.33
C MET A 1 36.71 -43.59 -57.83
N ARG A 2 37.59 -42.68 -57.43
CA ARG A 2 37.92 -42.40 -56.01
C ARG A 2 37.26 -41.07 -55.61
N PHE A 3 36.29 -41.13 -54.70
CA PHE A 3 35.60 -39.95 -54.20
C PHE A 3 36.50 -39.19 -53.21
N VAL A 4 36.85 -37.95 -53.55
CA VAL A 4 37.60 -37.06 -52.66
C VAL A 4 36.61 -36.37 -51.74
N LYS A 5 36.70 -36.66 -50.44
CA LYS A 5 35.86 -36.02 -49.41
C LYS A 5 36.26 -34.54 -49.28
N LYS A 6 35.30 -33.65 -49.54
CA LYS A 6 35.46 -32.19 -49.37
C LYS A 6 35.74 -31.89 -47.90
N LYS A 7 36.84 -31.18 -47.61
CA LYS A 7 37.15 -30.71 -46.25
C LYS A 7 36.05 -29.72 -45.84
N GLU A 8 35.33 -30.03 -44.78
CA GLU A 8 34.37 -29.12 -44.15
C GLU A 8 35.16 -27.89 -43.68
N GLY A 9 34.84 -26.74 -44.27
CA GLY A 9 35.36 -25.46 -43.81
C GLY A 9 34.89 -25.19 -42.38
N ALA A 10 35.71 -24.48 -41.61
CA ALA A 10 35.48 -24.15 -40.21
C ALA A 10 34.00 -23.88 -39.91
N ALA A 11 33.48 -24.57 -38.88
CA ALA A 11 32.09 -24.45 -38.46
C ALA A 11 31.71 -22.97 -38.29
N GLY A 12 30.86 -22.48 -39.19
CA GLY A 12 30.36 -21.11 -39.15
C GLY A 12 29.50 -20.90 -37.92
N ILE A 13 29.52 -19.68 -37.37
CA ILE A 13 28.65 -19.33 -36.26
C ILE A 13 27.19 -19.47 -36.70
N PRO A 14 26.34 -20.22 -35.98
CA PRO A 14 24.93 -20.39 -36.33
C PRO A 14 24.16 -19.10 -36.03
N THR A 15 24.05 -18.22 -37.02
CA THR A 15 23.39 -16.90 -36.91
C THR A 15 21.88 -17.00 -36.67
N GLY A 16 21.22 -18.03 -37.19
CA GLY A 16 19.79 -18.27 -36.97
C GLY A 16 19.45 -18.49 -35.49
N SER A 17 20.20 -19.36 -34.81
CA SER A 17 20.00 -19.64 -33.38
C SER A 17 20.35 -18.45 -32.49
N MET A 18 21.34 -17.65 -32.89
CA MET A 18 21.68 -16.42 -32.17
C MET A 18 20.58 -15.36 -32.26
N ALA A 19 19.99 -15.19 -33.45
CA ALA A 19 18.90 -14.25 -33.65
C ALA A 19 17.64 -14.63 -32.84
N ASP A 20 17.34 -15.92 -32.74
CA ASP A 20 16.19 -16.44 -31.99
C ASP A 20 16.32 -16.15 -30.48
N ILE A 21 17.48 -16.46 -29.90
CA ILE A 21 17.76 -16.18 -28.49
C ILE A 21 17.72 -14.67 -28.20
N ALA A 22 18.29 -13.84 -29.09
CA ALA A 22 18.23 -12.38 -28.94
C ALA A 22 16.79 -11.84 -29.00
N PHE A 23 15.97 -12.38 -29.91
CA PHE A 23 14.56 -12.00 -30.03
C PHE A 23 13.74 -12.39 -28.80
N LEU A 24 13.92 -13.62 -28.31
CA LEU A 24 13.27 -14.10 -27.08
C LEU A 24 13.62 -13.23 -25.87
N LEU A 25 14.88 -12.82 -25.72
CA LEU A 25 15.31 -11.95 -24.64
C LEU A 25 14.66 -10.56 -24.73
N ILE A 26 14.56 -9.97 -25.92
CA ILE A 26 13.91 -8.66 -26.11
C ILE A 26 12.42 -8.75 -25.79
N MET A 27 11.71 -9.78 -26.28
CA MET A 27 10.30 -10.04 -25.95
C MET A 27 10.12 -10.24 -24.44
N PHE A 28 10.99 -11.02 -23.82
CA PHE A 28 10.97 -11.28 -22.38
C PHE A 28 11.12 -9.99 -21.58
N PHE A 29 12.12 -9.15 -21.90
CA PHE A 29 12.30 -7.87 -21.23
C PHE A 29 11.15 -6.90 -21.50
N MET A 30 10.61 -6.86 -22.72
CA MET A 30 9.47 -6.01 -23.08
C MET A 30 8.18 -6.37 -22.32
N VAL A 31 7.91 -7.67 -22.13
CA VAL A 31 6.69 -8.16 -21.47
C VAL A 31 6.82 -8.12 -19.95
N THR A 32 8.00 -8.37 -19.40
CA THR A 32 8.20 -8.38 -17.94
C THR A 32 8.31 -6.98 -17.32
N THR A 33 8.46 -5.91 -18.12
CA THR A 33 8.50 -4.53 -17.62
C THR A 33 7.14 -3.93 -17.27
N VAL A 34 6.04 -4.68 -17.32
CA VAL A 34 4.74 -4.20 -16.81
C VAL A 34 4.77 -4.24 -15.29
N PHE A 35 5.49 -3.30 -14.68
CA PHE A 35 5.43 -3.02 -13.26
C PHE A 35 3.98 -2.65 -12.96
N ARG A 36 3.21 -3.57 -12.37
CA ARG A 36 1.91 -3.23 -11.81
C ARG A 36 2.19 -2.28 -10.65
N ALA A 37 1.94 -1.00 -10.86
CA ALA A 37 1.81 -0.08 -9.75
C ALA A 37 0.64 -0.59 -8.92
N GLU A 38 0.91 -1.12 -7.73
CA GLU A 38 -0.15 -1.39 -6.77
C GLU A 38 -0.76 -0.03 -6.43
N THR A 39 -1.93 0.24 -7.00
CA THR A 39 -2.79 1.32 -6.54
C THR A 39 -3.13 0.93 -5.11
N GLY A 40 -2.50 1.62 -4.14
CA GLY A 40 -2.73 1.39 -2.74
C GLY A 40 -4.21 1.52 -2.37
N LEU A 41 -4.54 1.21 -1.12
CA LEU A 41 -5.91 1.27 -0.63
C LEU A 41 -6.57 2.63 -0.98
N GLU A 42 -7.72 2.57 -1.63
CA GLU A 42 -8.51 3.76 -1.93
C GLU A 42 -9.04 4.34 -0.60
N LEU A 43 -8.48 5.48 -0.19
CA LEU A 43 -8.90 6.21 1.00
C LEU A 43 -9.93 7.27 0.60
N LEU A 44 -11.19 7.01 0.90
CA LEU A 44 -12.24 8.02 0.88
C LEU A 44 -12.10 8.88 2.14
N LEU A 45 -11.55 10.08 1.98
CA LEU A 45 -11.54 11.06 3.06
C LEU A 45 -12.97 11.59 3.26
N PRO A 46 -13.46 11.68 4.51
CA PRO A 46 -14.76 12.28 4.77
C PRO A 46 -14.75 13.75 4.36
N GLU A 47 -15.81 14.18 3.68
CA GLU A 47 -16.01 15.60 3.38
C GLU A 47 -16.30 16.39 4.67
N SER A 48 -15.80 17.62 4.73
CA SER A 48 -16.12 18.51 5.84
C SER A 48 -17.58 18.96 5.74
N GLU A 49 -18.44 18.49 6.65
CA GLU A 49 -19.76 19.09 6.83
C GLU A 49 -19.59 20.46 7.52
N MET A 50 -19.54 21.54 6.73
CA MET A 50 -19.56 22.89 7.28
C MET A 50 -20.91 23.17 7.97
N GLY A 51 -20.84 23.61 9.23
CA GLY A 51 -21.90 24.39 9.85
C GLY A 51 -23.11 23.64 10.39
N ARG A 52 -23.05 22.31 10.54
CA ARG A 52 -24.10 21.61 11.28
C ARG A 52 -23.93 21.91 12.76
N LYS A 53 -24.87 22.67 13.34
CA LYS A 53 -24.96 22.84 14.81
C LYS A 53 -25.05 21.44 15.41
N LEU A 54 -23.97 20.98 16.04
CA LEU A 54 -23.99 19.73 16.78
C LEU A 54 -25.12 19.86 17.82
N PRO A 55 -26.02 18.87 17.93
CA PRO A 55 -27.02 18.88 18.98
C PRO A 55 -26.28 18.99 20.32
N ASN A 56 -26.74 19.89 21.20
CA ASN A 56 -26.10 20.13 22.50
C ASN A 56 -26.28 18.96 23.48
N ARG A 57 -26.76 17.81 23.00
CA ARG A 57 -27.06 16.59 23.75
C ARG A 57 -26.09 15.52 23.30
N GLY A 58 -25.39 14.91 24.27
CA GLY A 58 -24.37 13.89 24.01
C GLY A 58 -22.98 14.44 23.73
N ILE A 59 -22.72 15.72 24.04
CA ILE A 59 -21.37 16.31 23.97
C ILE A 59 -20.66 16.09 25.31
N VAL A 60 -19.43 15.60 25.26
CA VAL A 60 -18.54 15.44 26.42
C VAL A 60 -17.28 16.26 26.16
N HIS A 61 -16.89 17.08 27.14
CA HIS A 61 -15.67 17.88 27.04
C HIS A 61 -14.52 17.13 27.70
N ILE A 62 -13.51 16.77 26.91
CA ILE A 62 -12.33 16.05 27.39
C ILE A 62 -11.10 16.93 27.21
N TYR A 63 -10.39 17.18 28.31
CA TYR A 63 -9.11 17.89 28.33
C TYR A 63 -8.01 16.95 28.76
N VAL A 64 -6.89 16.95 28.03
CA VAL A 64 -5.69 16.17 28.36
C VAL A 64 -4.50 17.12 28.38
N ASN A 65 -3.67 17.04 29.42
CA ASN A 65 -2.42 17.80 29.49
C ASN A 65 -1.17 16.91 29.39
N VAL A 66 0.00 17.53 29.22
CA VAL A 66 1.32 16.87 29.13
C VAL A 66 1.75 16.13 30.39
N LYS A 67 1.06 16.32 31.52
CA LYS A 67 1.26 15.61 32.79
C LYS A 67 0.26 14.47 32.96
N GLU A 68 -0.30 13.98 31.85
CA GLU A 68 -1.25 12.86 31.80
C GLU A 68 -2.52 13.08 32.62
N ARG A 69 -2.87 14.33 32.93
CA ARG A 69 -4.12 14.64 33.62
C ARG A 69 -5.24 14.69 32.61
N ILE A 70 -6.29 13.91 32.87
CA ILE A 70 -7.48 13.86 32.05
C ILE A 70 -8.61 14.51 32.85
N SER A 71 -9.28 15.50 32.24
CA SER A 71 -10.49 16.09 32.77
C SER A 71 -11.65 15.80 31.82
N ILE A 72 -12.75 15.31 32.37
CA ILE A 72 -14.00 15.03 31.66
C ILE A 72 -15.10 15.85 32.34
N ASP A 73 -15.69 16.80 31.60
CA ASP A 73 -16.71 17.75 32.10
C ASP A 73 -16.31 18.38 33.46
N ASP A 74 -15.12 18.99 33.47
CA ASP A 74 -14.51 19.68 34.62
C ASP A 74 -14.16 18.80 35.84
N LYS A 75 -14.16 17.47 35.68
CA LYS A 75 -13.74 16.52 36.71
C LYS A 75 -12.50 15.74 36.27
N TYR A 76 -11.51 15.67 37.16
CA TYR A 76 -10.30 14.88 36.93
C TYR A 76 -10.56 13.39 37.13
N TYR A 77 -9.98 12.59 36.23
CA TYR A 77 -9.99 11.12 36.29
C TYR A 77 -8.61 10.59 35.96
N ASP A 78 -8.26 9.46 36.57
CA ASP A 78 -7.10 8.68 36.16
C ASP A 78 -7.41 7.96 34.83
N ALA A 79 -6.37 7.67 34.04
CA ALA A 79 -6.51 7.03 32.73
C ALA A 79 -7.30 5.72 32.78
N GLU A 80 -7.13 4.95 33.84
CA GLU A 80 -7.84 3.69 34.10
C GLU A 80 -9.36 3.87 34.26
N GLN A 81 -9.78 5.03 34.77
CA GLN A 81 -11.18 5.32 35.07
C GLN A 81 -11.93 5.88 33.85
N VAL A 82 -11.22 6.40 32.85
CA VAL A 82 -11.82 7.04 31.66
C VAL A 82 -12.80 6.11 30.95
N SER A 83 -12.43 4.85 30.73
CA SER A 83 -13.29 3.89 30.05
C SER A 83 -14.62 3.71 30.79
N ILE A 84 -14.56 3.55 32.11
CA ILE A 84 -15.74 3.31 32.95
C ILE A 84 -16.67 4.54 32.94
N VAL A 85 -16.09 5.73 33.08
CA VAL A 85 -16.83 7.01 33.08
C VAL A 85 -17.49 7.26 31.73
N MET A 86 -16.79 6.97 30.63
CA MET A 86 -17.32 7.12 29.27
C MET A 86 -18.42 6.11 28.97
N SER A 87 -18.24 4.84 29.31
CA SER A 87 -19.27 3.81 29.11
C SER A 87 -20.57 4.16 29.83
N LYS A 88 -20.48 4.69 31.06
CA LYS A 88 -21.64 5.13 31.83
C LYS A 88 -22.35 6.34 31.20
N LYS A 89 -21.59 7.26 30.60
CA LYS A 89 -22.12 8.45 29.92
C LYS A 89 -22.76 8.14 28.57
N MET A 90 -22.30 7.11 27.85
CA MET A 90 -22.89 6.71 26.55
C MET A 90 -24.18 5.89 26.68
N GLN A 91 -24.49 5.37 27.87
CA GLN A 91 -25.73 4.61 28.13
C GLN A 91 -26.94 5.51 28.46
N VAL A 92 -26.77 6.85 28.45
CA VAL A 92 -27.79 7.86 28.80
C VAL A 92 -28.04 8.78 27.61
#